data_AF-A0A220W4B0-F1
#
_entry.id   AF-A0A220W4B0-F1
#
_cell.length_a   1.000
_cell.length_b   1.000
_cell.length_c   1.000
_cell.angle_alpha   90.00
_cell.angle_beta   90.00
_cell.angle_gamma   90.00
#
_symmetry.space_group_name_H-M   'P 1'
#
loop_
_entity.id
_entity.type
_entity.pdbx_description
1 polymer ?
#
loop_
_entity_poly.entity_id
_entity_poly.type
_entity_poly.pdbx_seq_one_letter_code
_entity_poly.pdbx_strand_id
1 'polypeptide(L)'
;MSPDKVAMITELAPMLAVGIVAISVGWVATTWMRVKNGYPLENQWGKSVYPKTDQEAVERVKLLTNENAELRAEIGSMKDRLANVERIVTDDSHRLTQEIEQLRDKRTN
;
A
#
# COMPACT_ATOMS: atom_id res chain seq x y z
N MET A 1 47.34 43.74 -2.37
CA MET A 1 47.07 42.87 -3.53
C MET A 1 47.75 43.51 -4.72
N SER A 2 48.58 42.80 -5.49
CA SER A 2 49.25 43.42 -6.64
C SER A 2 48.19 43.87 -7.67
N PRO A 3 48.36 45.04 -8.32
CA PRO A 3 47.38 45.58 -9.28
C PRO A 3 47.03 44.58 -10.39
N ASP A 4 48.00 43.76 -10.82
CA ASP A 4 47.81 42.71 -11.83
C ASP A 4 46.83 41.61 -11.40
N LYS A 5 46.78 41.28 -10.10
CA LYS A 5 45.82 40.30 -9.55
C LYS A 5 44.41 40.87 -9.49
N VAL A 6 44.27 42.17 -9.27
CA VAL A 6 42.95 42.84 -9.27
C VAL A 6 42.39 42.86 -10.69
N ALA A 7 43.20 43.24 -11.68
CA ALA A 7 42.81 43.26 -13.09
C ALA A 7 42.36 41.87 -13.58
N MET A 8 43.12 40.81 -13.29
CA MET A 8 42.72 39.44 -13.64
C MET A 8 41.38 39.03 -13.04
N ILE A 9 41.11 39.37 -11.76
CA ILE A 9 39.83 39.04 -11.13
C ILE A 9 38.69 39.82 -11.79
N THR A 10 38.87 41.09 -12.10
CA THR A 10 37.85 41.90 -12.76
C THR A 10 37.50 41.38 -14.17
N GLU A 11 38.49 40.89 -14.91
CA GLU A 11 38.28 40.30 -16.25
C GLU A 11 37.63 38.89 -16.19
N LEU A 12 37.98 38.08 -15.20
CA LEU A 12 37.45 36.72 -15.05
C LEU A 12 36.09 36.67 -14.33
N ALA A 13 35.77 37.69 -13.52
CA ALA A 13 34.55 37.72 -12.71
C ALA A 13 33.24 37.55 -13.52
N PRO A 14 33.05 38.20 -14.69
CA PRO A 14 31.84 38.01 -15.49
C PRO A 14 31.68 36.57 -15.99
N MET A 15 32.76 35.93 -16.45
CA MET A 15 32.72 34.54 -16.91
C MET A 15 32.40 33.56 -15.77
N LEU A 16 32.99 33.79 -14.59
CA LEU A 16 32.69 33.00 -13.40
C LEU A 16 31.22 33.17 -12.97
N ALA A 17 30.69 34.40 -13.01
CA ALA A 17 29.30 34.67 -12.70
C ALA A 17 28.34 33.91 -13.64
N VAL A 18 28.60 33.96 -14.95
CA VAL A 18 27.79 33.21 -15.94
C VAL A 18 27.89 31.70 -15.71
N GLY A 19 29.08 31.18 -15.43
CA GLY A 19 29.27 29.75 -15.12
C GLY A 19 28.48 29.29 -13.89
N ILE A 20 28.50 30.07 -12.81
CA ILE A 20 27.75 29.78 -11.58
C ILE A 20 26.25 29.76 -11.84
N VAL A 21 25.74 30.74 -12.60
CA VAL A 21 24.32 30.80 -12.96
C VAL A 21 23.92 29.60 -13.80
N ALA A 22 24.71 29.24 -14.82
CA ALA A 22 24.43 28.09 -15.68
C ALA A 22 24.38 26.76 -14.89
N ILE A 23 25.31 26.54 -13.97
CA ILE A 23 25.32 25.36 -13.09
C ILE A 23 24.09 25.36 -12.18
N SER A 24 23.75 26.50 -11.59
CA SER A 24 22.59 26.64 -10.70
C SER A 24 21.28 26.34 -11.43
N VAL A 25 21.11 26.87 -12.64
CA VAL A 25 19.94 26.61 -13.49
C VAL A 25 19.88 25.13 -13.89
N GLY A 26 21.02 24.52 -14.24
CA GLY A 26 21.09 23.08 -14.54
C GLY A 26 20.65 22.20 -13.38
N TRP A 27 21.06 22.54 -12.15
CA TRP A 27 20.65 21.81 -10.95
C TRP A 27 19.14 21.95 -10.67
N VAL A 28 18.58 23.16 -10.81
CA VAL A 28 17.14 23.39 -10.64
C VAL A 28 16.35 22.66 -11.72
N ALA A 29 16.79 22.71 -12.98
CA ALA A 29 16.11 22.04 -14.10
C ALA A 29 16.09 20.50 -13.91
N THR A 30 17.21 19.91 -13.50
CA THR A 30 17.28 18.46 -13.25
C THR A 30 16.43 18.04 -12.06
N THR A 31 16.42 18.83 -10.99
CA THR A 31 15.54 18.60 -9.83
C THR A 31 14.07 18.72 -10.23
N TRP A 32 13.70 19.74 -11.00
CA TRP A 32 12.35 19.92 -11.52
C TRP A 32 11.89 18.74 -12.39
N MET A 33 12.75 18.23 -13.27
CA MET A 33 12.46 17.03 -14.07
C MET A 33 12.30 15.78 -13.20
N ARG A 34 13.13 15.60 -12.17
CA ARG A 34 13.01 14.47 -11.23
C ARG A 34 11.69 14.52 -10.46
N VAL A 35 11.28 15.69 -9.98
CA VAL A 35 9.99 15.91 -9.32
C VAL A 35 8.83 15.59 -10.27
N LYS A 36 8.84 16.14 -11.49
CA LYS A 36 7.76 15.95 -12.47
C LYS A 36 7.61 14.48 -12.89
N ASN A 37 8.71 13.75 -12.99
CA ASN A 37 8.73 12.35 -13.40
C ASN A 37 8.63 11.36 -12.21
N GLY A 38 8.44 11.84 -10.98
CA GLY A 38 8.24 10.99 -9.81
C GLY A 38 9.48 10.21 -9.35
N TYR A 39 10.69 10.66 -9.72
CA TYR A 39 11.91 10.07 -9.18
C TYR A 39 12.05 10.43 -7.70
N PRO A 40 12.57 9.51 -6.87
CA PRO A 40 12.79 9.79 -5.46
C PRO A 40 13.75 10.97 -5.31
N LEU A 41 13.35 11.96 -4.50
CA LEU A 41 14.25 13.06 -4.13
C LEU A 41 15.13 12.56 -3.01
N GLU A 42 16.45 12.59 -3.18
CA GLU A 42 17.34 12.22 -2.09
C GLU A 42 17.33 13.31 -1.02
N ASN A 43 17.17 12.94 0.25
CA ASN A 43 17.50 13.85 1.34
C ASN A 43 19.02 14.02 1.46
N GLN A 44 19.46 14.93 2.32
CA GLN A 44 20.88 15.21 2.58
C GLN A 44 21.70 14.01 3.11
N TRP A 45 21.06 12.86 3.34
CA TRP A 45 21.66 11.60 3.78
C TRP A 45 21.40 10.43 2.82
N GLY A 46 21.05 10.69 1.56
CA GLY A 46 20.91 9.66 0.51
C GLY A 46 19.70 8.74 0.68
N LYS A 47 18.73 9.08 1.52
CA LYS A 47 17.44 8.37 1.58
C LYS A 47 16.49 8.97 0.56
N SER A 48 15.83 8.12 -0.21
CA SER A 48 14.75 8.48 -1.11
C SER A 48 13.55 9.04 -0.32
N VAL A 49 13.27 10.33 -0.49
CA VAL A 49 12.04 10.99 -0.09
C VAL A 49 11.12 10.92 -1.30
N TYR A 50 10.15 10.01 -1.24
CA TYR A 50 9.05 10.00 -2.20
C TYR A 50 8.12 11.17 -1.85
N PRO A 51 7.80 12.07 -2.80
CA PRO A 51 6.76 13.06 -2.58
C PRO A 51 5.46 12.30 -2.29
N LYS A 52 4.89 12.55 -1.11
CA LYS A 52 3.72 11.85 -0.59
C LYS A 52 2.49 12.13 -1.46
N THR A 53 2.27 11.32 -2.49
CA THR A 53 0.95 11.05 -3.08
C THR A 53 0.14 10.10 -2.18
N ASP A 54 0.34 10.23 -0.87
CA ASP A 54 -0.02 9.25 0.15
C ASP A 54 -1.49 9.40 0.59
N GLN A 55 -2.16 10.52 0.28
CA GLN A 55 -3.58 10.68 0.63
C GLN A 55 -4.46 9.70 -0.13
N GLU A 56 -4.27 9.58 -1.45
CA GLU A 56 -5.04 8.63 -2.26
C GLU A 56 -4.70 7.17 -1.92
N ALA A 57 -3.42 6.88 -1.64
CA ALA A 57 -3.01 5.55 -1.21
C ALA A 57 -3.59 5.19 0.16
N VAL A 58 -3.58 6.12 1.12
CA VAL A 58 -4.16 5.95 2.46
C VAL A 58 -5.68 5.80 2.39
N GLU A 59 -6.36 6.56 1.53
CA GLU A 59 -7.80 6.42 1.30
C GLU A 59 -8.14 5.05 0.70
N ARG A 60 -7.38 4.59 -0.31
CA ARG A 60 -7.55 3.24 -0.87
C ARG A 60 -7.31 2.15 0.17
N VAL A 61 -6.29 2.27 1.01
CA VAL A 61 -6.03 1.32 2.10
C VAL A 61 -7.20 1.32 3.11
N LYS A 62 -7.76 2.48 3.43
CA LYS A 62 -8.93 2.58 4.31
C LYS A 62 -10.16 1.92 3.70
N LEU A 63 -10.44 2.15 2.41
CA LEU A 63 -11.55 1.53 1.68
C LEU A 63 -11.38 -0.01 1.64
N LEU A 64 -10.19 -0.50 1.28
CA LEU A 64 -9.89 -1.93 1.26
C LEU A 64 -9.99 -2.57 2.65
N THR A 65 -9.61 -1.85 3.71
CA THR A 65 -9.72 -2.36 5.08
C THR A 65 -11.18 -2.53 5.48
N ASN A 66 -12.05 -1.59 5.09
CA ASN A 66 -13.49 -1.68 5.34
C ASN A 66 -14.13 -2.84 4.56
N GLU A 67 -13.79 -3.00 3.27
CA GLU A 67 -14.27 -4.12 2.44
C GLU A 67 -13.84 -5.47 3.02
N ASN A 68 -12.60 -5.58 3.48
CA ASN A 68 -12.13 -6.81 4.15
C ASN A 68 -12.87 -7.09 5.47
N ALA A 69 -13.26 -6.07 6.22
CA ALA A 69 -14.05 -6.25 7.43
C ALA A 69 -15.47 -6.77 7.12
N GLU A 70 -16.10 -6.22 6.07
CA GLU A 70 -17.41 -6.66 5.59
C GLU A 70 -17.37 -8.12 5.07
N LEU A 71 -16.40 -8.44 4.21
CA LEU A 71 -16.23 -9.80 3.69
C LEU A 71 -16.01 -10.82 4.83
N ARG A 72 -15.24 -10.46 5.86
CA ARG A 72 -15.04 -11.32 7.03
C ARG A 72 -16.33 -11.55 7.81
N ALA A 73 -17.16 -10.52 7.94
CA ALA A 73 -18.47 -10.65 8.58
C ALA A 73 -19.40 -11.55 7.76
N GLU A 74 -19.44 -11.38 6.44
CA GLU A 74 -20.23 -12.21 5.54
C GLU A 74 -19.79 -13.67 5.60
N ILE A 75 -18.48 -13.93 5.53
CA ILE A 75 -17.89 -15.27 5.68
C ILE A 75 -18.23 -15.87 7.05
N GLY A 76 -18.21 -15.08 8.12
CA GLY A 76 -18.63 -15.52 9.45
C GLY A 76 -20.09 -16.01 9.45
N SER A 77 -21.00 -15.23 8.87
CA SER A 77 -22.42 -15.59 8.77
C SER A 77 -22.64 -16.86 7.93
N MET A 78 -21.88 -17.04 6.84
CA MET A 78 -21.92 -18.24 6.02
C MET A 78 -21.42 -19.46 6.79
N LYS A 79 -20.35 -19.31 7.58
CA LYS A 79 -19.82 -20.38 8.43
C LYS A 79 -20.84 -20.83 9.49
N ASP A 80 -21.52 -19.91 10.14
CA ASP A 80 -22.56 -20.25 11.14
C ASP A 80 -23.72 -21.03 10.51
N ARG A 81 -24.12 -20.66 9.29
CA ARG A 81 -25.13 -21.40 8.53
C ARG A 81 -24.64 -22.79 8.13
N LEU A 82 -23.39 -22.92 7.70
CA LEU A 82 -22.80 -24.22 7.37
C LEU A 82 -22.74 -25.13 8.59
N ALA A 83 -22.37 -24.61 9.77
CA ALA A 83 -22.38 -25.37 11.02
C ALA A 83 -23.81 -25.85 11.39
N ASN A 84 -24.81 -25.00 11.18
CA ASN A 84 -26.21 -25.41 11.36
C ASN A 84 -26.64 -26.51 10.39
N VAL A 85 -26.23 -26.43 9.13
CA VAL A 85 -26.50 -27.47 8.13
C VAL A 85 -25.79 -28.78 8.49
N GLU A 86 -24.52 -28.72 8.89
CA GLU A 86 -23.74 -29.88 9.35
C GLU A 86 -24.44 -30.58 10.52
N ARG A 87 -24.92 -29.79 11.49
CA ARG A 87 -25.66 -30.33 12.63
C ARG A 87 -26.96 -31.02 12.21
N ILE A 88 -27.76 -30.42 11.32
CA ILE A 88 -29.00 -31.02 10.82
C ILE A 88 -28.71 -32.35 10.13
N VAL A 89 -27.75 -32.36 9.20
CA VAL A 89 -27.42 -33.55 8.40
C VAL A 89 -26.89 -34.68 9.29
N THR A 90 -26.05 -34.35 10.27
CA THR A 90 -25.48 -35.33 11.20
C THR A 90 -26.52 -35.87 12.17
N ASP A 91 -27.26 -34.99 12.85
CA ASP A 91 -28.21 -35.37 13.90
C ASP A 91 -29.42 -36.13 13.33
N ASP A 92 -30.02 -35.67 12.23
CA ASP A 92 -31.20 -36.34 11.64
C ASP A 92 -30.86 -37.73 11.10
N SER A 93 -29.66 -37.94 10.55
CA SER A 93 -29.24 -39.25 10.03
C SER A 93 -29.12 -40.30 11.13
N HIS A 94 -28.57 -39.91 12.29
CA HIS A 94 -28.46 -40.80 13.44
C HIS A 94 -29.83 -41.06 14.09
N ARG A 95 -30.68 -40.03 14.22
CA ARG A 95 -32.03 -40.18 14.78
C ARG A 95 -32.90 -41.11 13.92
N LEU A 96 -32.91 -40.92 12.61
CA LEU A 96 -33.69 -41.76 11.69
C LEU A 96 -33.25 -43.22 11.76
N THR A 97 -31.94 -43.48 11.80
CA THR A 97 -31.39 -44.84 11.89
C THR A 97 -31.84 -45.52 13.19
N GLN A 98 -31.80 -44.79 14.32
CA GLN A 98 -32.27 -45.30 15.62
C GLN A 98 -33.78 -45.56 15.63
N GLU A 99 -34.59 -44.67 15.04
CA GLU A 99 -36.04 -44.86 14.92
C GLU A 99 -36.38 -46.09 14.06
N ILE A 100 -35.65 -46.31 12.96
CA ILE A 100 -35.82 -47.50 12.11
C ILE A 100 -35.52 -48.79 12.90
N GLU A 101 -34.43 -48.80 13.68
CA GLU A 101 -34.05 -49.98 14.48
C GLU A 101 -35.12 -50.30 15.54
N GLN A 102 -35.63 -49.29 16.25
CA GLN A 102 -36.70 -49.47 17.25
C GLN A 102 -37.99 -50.03 16.63
N LEU A 103 -38.36 -49.56 15.43
CA LEU A 103 -39.52 -50.08 14.71
C LEU A 103 -39.31 -51.53 14.25
N ARG A 104 -38.08 -51.91 13.91
CA ARG A 104 -37.73 -53.29 13.53
C ARG A 104 -37.84 -54.23 14.72
N ASP A 105 -37.25 -53.88 15.86
CA ASP A 105 -37.28 -54.69 17.09
C ASP A 105 -38.70 -54.91 17.62
N LYS A 106 -39.55 -53.87 17.53
CA LYS A 106 -40.97 -53.94 17.92
C LYS A 106 -41.80 -54.85 17.02
N ARG A 107 -41.36 -55.10 15.78
CA ARG A 107 -42.05 -55.99 14.83
C ARG A 107 -41.66 -57.46 15.02
N THR A 108 -40.45 -57.71 15.52
CA THR A 108 -39.90 -59.05 15.74
C THR A 108 -40.20 -59.64 17.12
N ASN A 109 -40.59 -58.82 18.10
CA ASN A 109 -41.25 -59.26 19.34
C ASN A 109 -42.77 -59.30 19.18
#